data_AF-A0A961IKA5-F1
#
_entry.id   AF-A0A961IKA5-F1
#
_cell.length_a   1.000
_cell.length_b   1.000
_cell.length_c   1.000
_cell.angle_alpha   90.00
_cell.angle_beta   90.00
_cell.angle_gamma   90.00
#
_symmetry.space_group_name_H-M   'P 1'
#
loop_
_entity.id
_entity.type
_entity.pdbx_description
1 polymer ?
#
loop_
_entity_poly.entity_id
_entity_poly.type
_entity_poly.pdbx_seq_one_letter_code
_entity_poly.pdbx_strand_id
1 'polypeptide(L)'
;MNLNPVSKTVFYFGFYEVSVGLLFAIAPAFGARVAGLEPGEMGLNLLRIIGLLACVFSYYYFRCGFANDLHFARYSIHGRMFLMVAFPILSLSGILPMTLVGFGLVDFVGGLITWWAFRRNPHLQPG
;
A
#
# COMPACT_ATOMS: atom_id res chain seq x y z
N MET A 1 -20.84 9.76 -8.65
CA MET A 1 -19.92 8.72 -9.16
C MET A 1 -20.28 7.39 -8.53
N ASN A 2 -20.65 6.37 -9.32
CA ASN A 2 -21.08 5.07 -8.78
C ASN A 2 -19.92 4.05 -8.83
N LEU A 3 -19.06 4.12 -7.81
CA LEU A 3 -18.10 3.05 -7.51
C LEU A 3 -18.84 1.87 -6.86
N ASN A 4 -18.57 0.64 -7.30
CA ASN A 4 -19.08 -0.53 -6.59
C ASN A 4 -18.36 -0.67 -5.22
N PRO A 5 -18.93 -1.42 -4.26
CA PRO A 5 -18.36 -1.54 -2.90
C PRO A 5 -16.91 -2.04 -2.85
N VAL A 6 -16.52 -2.95 -3.75
CA VAL A 6 -15.14 -3.47 -3.82
C VAL A 6 -14.20 -2.40 -4.35
N SER A 7 -14.56 -1.73 -5.44
CA SER A 7 -13.72 -0.73 -6.07
C SER A 7 -13.56 0.53 -5.21
N LYS A 8 -14.52 0.82 -4.31
CA LYS A 8 -14.35 1.85 -3.27
C LYS A 8 -13.17 1.56 -2.35
N THR A 9 -12.94 0.31 -1.95
CA THR A 9 -11.84 -0.01 -1.01
C THR A 9 -10.47 0.22 -1.66
N VAL A 10 -10.35 -0.14 -2.95
CA VAL A 10 -9.15 0.11 -3.76
C VAL A 10 -8.93 1.61 -3.96
N PHE A 11 -9.99 2.33 -4.32
CA PHE A 11 -9.94 3.77 -4.53
C PHE A 11 -9.49 4.53 -3.27
N TYR A 12 -10.08 4.21 -2.11
CA TYR A 12 -9.70 4.85 -0.86
C TYR A 12 -8.31 4.45 -0.38
N PHE A 13 -7.87 3.21 -0.64
CA PHE A 13 -6.50 2.81 -0.35
C PHE A 13 -5.48 3.64 -1.14
N GLY A 14 -5.82 4.08 -2.36
CA GLY A 14 -4.98 5.01 -3.13
C GLY A 14 -4.66 6.31 -2.38
N PHE A 15 -5.58 6.85 -1.57
CA PHE A 15 -5.31 8.06 -0.79
C PHE A 15 -4.27 7.83 0.31
N TYR A 16 -4.30 6.67 0.95
CA TYR A 16 -3.26 6.28 1.89
C TYR A 16 -1.91 6.14 1.16
N GLU A 17 -1.89 5.38 0.06
CA GLU A 17 -0.68 5.11 -0.72
C GLU A 17 -0.02 6.40 -1.24
N VAL A 18 -0.80 7.36 -1.77
CA VAL A 18 -0.24 8.65 -2.23
C VAL A 18 0.25 9.48 -1.06
N SER A 19 -0.40 9.43 0.10
CA SER A 19 0.04 10.19 1.27
C SER A 19 1.41 9.68 1.76
N VAL A 20 1.58 8.36 1.82
CA VAL A 20 2.87 7.72 2.13
C VAL A 20 3.90 8.02 1.05
N GLY A 21 3.53 7.93 -0.23
CA GLY A 21 4.41 8.24 -1.35
C GLY A 21 4.92 9.69 -1.32
N LEU A 22 4.02 10.66 -1.10
CA LEU A 22 4.38 12.08 -0.98
C LEU A 22 5.25 12.34 0.24
N LEU A 23 4.97 11.69 1.37
CA LEU A 23 5.80 11.77 2.57
C LEU A 23 7.25 11.39 2.27
N PHE A 24 7.48 10.25 1.62
CA PHE A 24 8.84 9.79 1.29
C PHE A 24 9.47 10.57 0.12
N ALA A 25 8.68 11.05 -0.85
CA ALA A 25 9.18 11.81 -1.99
C ALA A 25 9.61 13.24 -1.61
N ILE A 26 8.78 13.95 -0.84
CA ILE A 26 8.98 15.37 -0.52
C ILE A 26 9.79 15.53 0.77
N ALA A 27 9.51 14.72 1.78
CA ALA A 27 10.11 14.82 3.11
C ALA A 27 10.79 13.49 3.54
N PRO A 28 11.76 12.95 2.76
CA PRO A 28 12.35 11.63 3.00
C PRO A 28 12.98 11.47 4.38
N ALA A 29 13.59 12.53 4.93
CA ALA A 29 14.19 12.48 6.27
C ALA A 29 13.13 12.34 7.38
N PHE A 30 11.98 12.98 7.20
CA PHE A 30 10.86 12.82 8.13
C PHE A 30 10.18 11.46 7.93
N GLY A 31 9.96 11.03 6.69
CA GLY A 31 9.47 9.68 6.38
C GLY A 31 10.37 8.58 6.96
N ALA A 32 11.68 8.71 6.84
CA ALA A 32 12.66 7.82 7.45
C ALA A 32 12.51 7.77 8.97
N ARG A 33 12.37 8.93 9.64
CA ARG A 33 12.16 8.98 11.09
C ARG A 33 10.89 8.27 11.52
N VAL A 34 9.78 8.48 10.80
CA VAL A 34 8.51 7.78 11.05
C VAL A 34 8.67 6.27 10.84
N ALA A 35 9.45 5.87 9.83
CA ALA A 35 9.76 4.48 9.54
C ALA A 35 10.83 3.87 10.48
N GLY A 36 11.42 4.62 11.39
CA GLY A 36 12.51 4.15 12.26
C GLY A 36 13.81 3.85 11.51
N LEU A 37 14.04 4.51 10.38
CA LEU A 37 15.23 4.35 9.53
C LEU A 37 16.24 5.47 9.81
N GLU A 38 17.53 5.12 9.77
CA GLU A 38 18.65 6.06 9.84
C GLU A 38 19.46 6.05 8.51
N PRO A 39 18.86 6.53 7.40
CA PRO A 39 19.53 6.50 6.11
C PRO A 39 20.64 7.55 6.01
N GLY A 40 21.77 7.18 5.42
CA GLY A 40 22.71 8.15 4.85
C GLY A 40 22.14 8.86 3.61
N GLU A 41 22.90 9.76 3.00
CA GLU A 41 22.45 10.56 1.84
C GLU A 41 21.91 9.70 0.68
N MET A 42 22.62 8.61 0.34
CA MET A 42 22.16 7.67 -0.69
C MET A 42 20.80 7.05 -0.33
N GLY A 43 20.60 6.70 0.94
CA GLY A 43 19.33 6.15 1.43
C GLY A 43 18.17 7.15 1.32
N LEU A 44 18.42 8.43 1.63
CA LEU A 44 17.40 9.48 1.46
C LEU A 44 16.98 9.64 -0.02
N ASN A 45 17.93 9.55 -0.95
CA ASN A 45 17.61 9.59 -2.39
C ASN A 45 16.81 8.36 -2.83
N LEU A 46 17.14 7.17 -2.32
CA LEU A 46 16.36 5.96 -2.58
C LEU A 46 14.94 6.07 -2.03
N LEU A 47 14.75 6.63 -0.84
CA LEU A 47 13.42 6.88 -0.28
C LEU A 47 12.59 7.81 -1.16
N ARG A 48 13.20 8.85 -1.76
CA ARG A 48 12.48 9.70 -2.71
C ARG A 48 11.99 8.93 -3.92
N ILE A 49 12.85 8.08 -4.49
CA ILE A 49 12.52 7.23 -5.63
C ILE A 49 11.37 6.28 -5.25
N ILE A 50 11.46 5.61 -4.10
CA ILE A 50 10.41 4.72 -3.59
C ILE A 50 9.10 5.49 -3.38
N GLY A 51 9.16 6.70 -2.83
CA GLY A 51 8.00 7.56 -2.65
C GLY A 51 7.33 7.96 -3.98
N LEU A 52 8.12 8.27 -5.01
CA LEU A 52 7.61 8.52 -6.35
C LEU A 52 6.97 7.28 -6.98
N LEU A 53 7.56 6.10 -6.80
CA LEU A 53 6.97 4.84 -7.25
C LEU A 53 5.64 4.54 -6.53
N ALA A 54 5.55 4.79 -5.22
CA ALA A 54 4.30 4.68 -4.47
C ALA A 54 3.24 5.66 -4.99
N CYS A 55 3.61 6.89 -5.38
CA CYS A 55 2.68 7.81 -6.03
C CYS A 55 2.17 7.27 -7.38
N VAL A 56 3.03 6.63 -8.17
CA VAL A 56 2.64 5.95 -9.42
C VAL A 56 1.69 4.79 -9.15
N PHE A 57 1.97 3.95 -8.15
CA PHE A 57 1.05 2.88 -7.76
C PHE A 57 -0.29 3.43 -7.29
N SER A 58 -0.30 4.50 -6.51
CA SER A 58 -1.53 5.18 -6.10
C SER A 58 -2.36 5.67 -7.30
N TYR A 59 -1.72 6.20 -8.34
CA TYR A 59 -2.42 6.53 -9.59
C TYR A 59 -3.15 5.30 -10.16
N TYR A 60 -2.52 4.12 -10.18
CA TYR A 60 -3.20 2.89 -10.60
C TYR A 60 -4.35 2.51 -9.65
N TYR A 61 -4.18 2.62 -8.32
CA TYR A 61 -5.29 2.42 -7.37
C TYR A 61 -6.48 3.33 -7.68
N PHE A 62 -6.24 4.61 -7.96
CA PHE A 62 -7.31 5.54 -8.31
C PHE A 62 -7.96 5.17 -9.65
N ARG A 63 -7.18 4.94 -10.70
CA ARG A 63 -7.70 4.65 -12.04
C ARG A 63 -8.44 3.33 -12.10
N CYS A 64 -7.88 2.26 -11.55
CA CYS A 64 -8.51 0.93 -11.51
C CYS A 64 -9.72 0.93 -10.58
N GLY A 65 -9.66 1.63 -9.44
CA GLY A 65 -10.81 1.87 -8.58
C GLY A 65 -11.95 2.56 -9.35
N PHE A 66 -11.64 3.67 -10.04
CA PHE A 66 -12.63 4.39 -10.86
C PHE A 66 -13.19 3.57 -12.02
N ALA A 67 -12.36 2.75 -12.66
CA ALA A 67 -12.77 1.87 -13.74
C ALA A 67 -13.59 0.66 -13.27
N ASN A 68 -13.82 0.52 -11.95
CA ASN A 68 -14.43 -0.66 -11.34
C ASN A 68 -13.71 -1.98 -11.72
N ASP A 69 -12.38 -1.94 -11.84
CA ASP A 69 -11.57 -3.09 -12.22
C ASP A 69 -11.49 -4.11 -11.08
N LEU A 70 -12.31 -5.15 -11.18
CA LEU A 70 -12.41 -6.21 -10.18
C LEU A 70 -11.19 -7.15 -10.20
N HIS A 71 -10.51 -7.31 -11.34
CA HIS A 71 -9.28 -8.11 -11.42
C HIS A 71 -8.15 -7.43 -10.66
N PHE A 72 -7.95 -6.13 -10.90
CA PHE A 72 -6.99 -5.34 -10.12
C PHE A 72 -7.31 -5.38 -8.62
N ALA A 73 -8.59 -5.20 -8.26
CA ALA A 73 -9.02 -5.29 -6.86
C ALA A 73 -8.65 -6.65 -6.23
N ARG A 74 -8.86 -7.77 -6.95
CA ARG A 74 -8.47 -9.11 -6.50
C ARG A 74 -6.95 -9.26 -6.37
N TYR A 75 -6.18 -8.81 -7.36
CA TYR A 75 -4.72 -8.91 -7.32
C TYR A 75 -4.08 -8.04 -6.23
N SER A 76 -4.65 -6.85 -5.98
CA SER A 76 -4.19 -5.95 -4.93
C SER A 76 -4.32 -6.54 -3.52
N ILE A 77 -5.20 -7.53 -3.31
CA ILE A 77 -5.29 -8.26 -2.02
C ILE A 77 -3.99 -9.03 -1.79
N HIS A 78 -3.50 -9.77 -2.79
CA HIS A 78 -2.27 -10.54 -2.67
C HIS A 78 -1.05 -9.64 -2.42
N GLY A 79 -0.93 -8.56 -3.19
CA GLY A 79 0.17 -7.60 -3.02
C GLY A 79 0.20 -6.98 -1.63
N ARG A 80 -0.97 -6.56 -1.11
CA ARG A 80 -1.09 -5.93 0.20
C ARG A 80 -0.91 -6.92 1.37
N MET A 81 -1.30 -8.18 1.20
CA MET A 81 -1.06 -9.21 2.23
C MET A 81 0.41 -9.65 2.30
N PHE A 82 1.17 -9.54 1.20
CA PHE A 82 2.56 -9.96 1.16
C PHE A 82 3.43 -9.20 2.17
N LEU A 83 3.20 -7.90 2.35
CA LEU A 83 3.99 -7.05 3.24
C LEU A 83 3.83 -7.40 4.73
N MET A 84 2.68 -7.98 5.10
CA MET A 84 2.46 -8.54 6.44
C MET A 84 3.39 -9.70 6.77
N VAL A 85 3.87 -10.43 5.76
CA VAL A 85 4.79 -11.56 5.94
C VAL A 85 6.23 -11.10 5.77
N ALA A 86 6.50 -10.31 4.73
CA ALA A 86 7.84 -9.87 4.41
C ALA A 86 8.46 -8.98 5.51
N PHE A 87 7.73 -7.99 6.03
CA PHE A 87 8.30 -7.07 7.03
C PHE A 87 8.64 -7.74 8.36
N PRO A 88 7.79 -8.60 8.96
CA PRO A 88 8.20 -9.34 10.15
C PRO A 88 9.42 -10.24 9.91
N ILE A 89 9.50 -10.97 8.79
CA ILE A 89 10.65 -11.83 8.48
C ILE A 89 11.93 -11.00 8.41
N LEU A 90 11.92 -9.89 7.67
CA LEU A 90 13.08 -9.02 7.52
C LEU A 90 13.45 -8.31 8.84
N SER A 91 12.45 -7.95 9.65
CA SER A 91 12.68 -7.28 10.94
C SER A 91 13.26 -8.23 11.98
N LEU A 92 12.73 -9.45 12.07
CA LEU A 92 13.26 -10.51 12.94
C LEU A 92 14.67 -10.97 12.51
N SER A 93 15.03 -10.77 11.24
CA SER A 93 16.38 -11.02 10.72
C SER A 93 17.35 -9.87 10.97
N GLY A 94 16.91 -8.78 11.61
CA GLY A 94 17.74 -7.59 11.88
C GLY A 94 18.03 -6.71 10.65
N ILE A 95 17.35 -6.93 9.52
CA ILE A 95 17.56 -6.18 8.27
C ILE A 95 16.76 -4.87 8.28
N LEU A 96 15.55 -4.90 8.84
CA LEU A 96 14.63 -3.77 8.88
C LEU A 96 14.21 -3.44 10.33
N PRO A 97 13.90 -2.18 10.64
CA PRO A 97 13.37 -1.82 11.94
C PRO A 97 11.92 -2.32 12.11
N MET A 98 11.57 -2.71 13.34
CA MET A 98 10.24 -3.26 13.66
C MET A 98 9.08 -2.28 13.37
N THR A 99 9.37 -0.98 13.33
CA THR A 99 8.43 0.08 12.92
C THR A 99 7.86 -0.15 11.52
N LEU A 100 8.61 -0.76 10.60
CA LEU A 100 8.10 -1.07 9.25
C LEU A 100 7.00 -2.13 9.25
N VAL A 101 6.95 -3.01 10.26
CA VAL A 101 5.82 -3.95 10.43
C VAL A 101 4.49 -3.19 10.56
N GLY A 102 4.50 -1.99 11.15
CA GLY A 102 3.32 -1.13 11.25
C GLY A 102 2.76 -0.72 9.88
N PHE A 103 3.64 -0.41 8.91
CA PHE A 103 3.22 -0.12 7.54
C PHE A 103 2.60 -1.35 6.88
N GLY A 104 3.25 -2.51 7.01
CA GLY A 104 2.73 -3.78 6.49
C GLY A 104 1.38 -4.17 7.10
N LEU A 105 1.12 -3.78 8.36
CA LEU A 105 -0.18 -3.98 9.01
C LEU A 105 -1.28 -3.13 8.38
N VAL A 106 -0.99 -1.87 8.02
CA VAL A 106 -1.97 -1.02 7.31
C VAL A 106 -2.32 -1.61 5.95
N ASP A 107 -1.32 -2.10 5.22
CA ASP A 107 -1.53 -2.74 3.92
C ASP A 107 -2.36 -4.01 4.07
N PHE A 108 -2.02 -4.85 5.05
CA PHE A 108 -2.77 -6.05 5.39
C PHE A 108 -4.25 -5.74 5.68
N VAL A 109 -4.53 -4.74 6.51
CA VAL A 109 -5.90 -4.32 6.82
C VAL A 109 -6.61 -3.84 5.57
N GLY A 110 -5.95 -3.06 4.70
CA GLY A 110 -6.52 -2.64 3.41
C GLY A 110 -6.85 -3.82 2.48
N GLY A 111 -5.97 -4.82 2.43
CA GLY A 111 -6.20 -6.09 1.72
C GLY A 111 -7.39 -6.87 2.29
N LEU A 112 -7.46 -6.99 3.61
CA LEU A 112 -8.54 -7.69 4.31
C LEU A 112 -9.91 -7.02 4.11
N ILE A 113 -9.96 -5.69 4.14
CA ILE A 113 -11.17 -4.92 3.83
C ILE A 113 -11.64 -5.21 2.40
N THR A 114 -10.72 -5.26 1.44
CA THR A 114 -11.04 -5.54 0.04
C THR A 114 -11.52 -6.98 -0.15
N TRP A 115 -10.86 -7.94 0.48
CA TRP A 115 -11.29 -9.34 0.51
C TRP A 115 -12.69 -9.51 1.10
N TRP A 116 -12.96 -8.84 2.21
CA TRP A 116 -14.25 -8.88 2.86
C TRP A 116 -15.35 -8.21 2.01
N ALA A 117 -15.01 -7.15 1.28
CA ALA A 117 -15.93 -6.54 0.32
C ALA A 117 -16.35 -7.52 -0.79
N PHE A 118 -15.43 -8.35 -1.31
CA PHE A 118 -15.78 -9.43 -2.23
C PHE A 118 -16.65 -10.51 -1.58
N ARG A 119 -16.35 -10.90 -0.34
CA ARG A 119 -17.16 -11.90 0.40
C ARG A 119 -18.59 -11.42 0.62
N ARG A 120 -18.80 -10.13 0.88
CA ARG A 120 -20.12 -9.51 1.01
C ARG A 120 -20.84 -9.29 -0.31
N ASN A 121 -20.10 -9.27 -1.43
CA ASN A 121 -20.66 -9.05 -2.77
C ASN A 121 -20.20 -10.14 -3.74
N PRO A 122 -20.67 -11.41 -3.60
CA PRO A 122 -20.21 -12.52 -4.43
C PRO A 122 -20.41 -12.30 -5.94
N HIS A 123 -21.44 -11.55 -6.33
CA HIS A 123 -21.72 -11.19 -7.72
C HIS A 123 -20.66 -10.25 -8.35
N LEU A 124 -19.76 -9.69 -7.55
CA LEU A 124 -18.64 -8.87 -8.00
C LEU A 124 -17.32 -9.64 -8.09
N GLN A 125 -17.32 -10.97 -7.88
CA GLN A 125 -16.09 -11.73 -8.06
C GLN A 125 -15.72 -11.78 -9.55
N PRO A 126 -14.48 -11.39 -9.91
CA PRO A 126 -14.02 -11.56 -11.27
C PRO A 126 -13.87 -13.05 -11.56
N GLY A 127 -14.31 -13.46 -12.76
CA GLY A 127 -14.14 -14.81 -13.30
C GLY A 127 -12.68 -15.24 -13.35
#